data_AF-A0A7V9GTA6-F1
#
_entry.id   AF-A0A7V9GTA6-F1
#
_cell.length_a   1.000
_cell.length_b   1.000
_cell.length_c   1.000
_cell.angle_alpha   90.00
_cell.angle_beta   90.00
_cell.angle_gamma   90.00
#
_symmetry.space_group_name_H-M   'P 1'
#
loop_
_entity.id
_entity.type
_entity.pdbx_description
1 polymer ?
#
loop_
_entity_poly.entity_id
_entity_poly.type
_entity_poly.pdbx_seq_one_letter_code
_entity_poly.pdbx_strand_id
1 'polypeptide(L)'
;MLSEDERRDRRERRRQDLRRRRLGALGGLLLAIAALTAGIVVGSGGDEPSRGGGQAASGQGDGEEAKPVPPPQLPRGGRRIFPDNRVVAFYGAPNAAALGILGIGTPTRAGRKLQKVARPYVRAGRKPVLPAMELIATVASGASTGGRYSYRQPRAFMDRYLKAARRAKALLLLDVQPGRADFLKETRALRKWLREPDVGLALDPEWHVSDTQIPGKALGSVEAADINRVSKYLSGIVRQGNLPQKLLIVHQFTPGMIKNRSQLRRYPGVALVMNIDGFGNRADKIAVYRDLAPRGRKLGRGFKLFYEEDEGLMSPREVMRLRPRPDVVVYE
;
A
#
# COMPACT_ATOMS: atom_id res chain seq x y z
N MET A 1 -12.41 27.29 28.31
CA MET A 1 -11.29 26.42 27.87
C MET A 1 -11.89 25.03 27.69
N LEU A 2 -11.93 24.46 26.49
CA LEU A 2 -12.60 23.15 26.25
C LEU A 2 -11.96 22.04 27.09
N SER A 3 -12.77 21.14 27.64
CA SER A 3 -12.33 19.94 28.36
C SER A 3 -11.57 18.98 27.43
N GLU A 4 -10.80 18.03 27.96
CA GLU A 4 -10.10 17.04 27.12
C GLU A 4 -11.08 16.20 26.29
N ASP A 5 -12.23 15.85 26.86
CA ASP A 5 -13.27 15.10 26.17
C ASP A 5 -13.90 15.91 25.04
N GLU A 6 -14.20 17.20 25.27
CA GLU A 6 -14.72 18.09 24.21
C GLU A 6 -13.71 18.30 23.08
N ARG A 7 -12.41 18.38 23.41
CA ARG A 7 -11.34 18.46 22.40
C ARG A 7 -11.25 17.18 21.60
N ARG A 8 -11.34 16.02 22.26
CA ARG A 8 -11.37 14.70 21.61
C ARG A 8 -12.56 14.56 20.67
N ASP A 9 -13.75 14.91 21.14
CA ASP A 9 -15.00 14.87 20.37
C ASP A 9 -14.95 15.79 19.14
N ARG A 10 -14.45 17.02 19.31
CA ARG A 10 -14.30 17.97 18.20
C ARG A 10 -13.31 17.47 17.15
N ARG A 11 -12.24 16.79 17.58
CA ARG A 11 -11.26 16.17 16.69
C ARG A 11 -11.84 14.96 15.96
N GLU A 12 -12.62 14.13 16.65
CA GLU A 12 -13.31 12.99 16.03
C GLU A 12 -14.33 13.46 14.98
N ARG A 13 -15.10 14.52 15.26
CA ARG A 13 -16.03 15.13 14.30
C ARG A 13 -15.30 15.72 13.08
N ARG A 14 -14.22 16.47 13.29
CA ARG A 14 -13.39 17.00 12.18
C ARG A 14 -12.79 15.88 11.33
N ARG A 15 -12.38 14.77 11.97
CA ARG A 15 -11.89 13.55 11.27
C ARG A 15 -12.99 12.88 10.45
N GLN A 16 -14.19 12.77 10.99
CA GLN A 16 -15.35 12.23 10.27
C GLN A 16 -15.76 13.11 9.08
N ASP A 17 -15.72 14.43 9.22
CA ASP A 17 -16.07 15.36 8.13
C ASP A 17 -15.07 15.31 6.97
N LEU A 18 -13.77 15.26 7.26
CA LEU A 18 -12.74 15.08 6.24
C LEU A 18 -12.87 13.72 5.53
N ARG A 19 -13.23 12.66 6.27
CA ARG A 19 -13.56 11.35 5.67
C ARG A 19 -14.79 11.38 4.78
N ARG A 20 -15.84 12.12 5.19
CA ARG A 20 -17.03 12.34 4.35
C ARG A 20 -16.68 13.10 3.07
N ARG A 21 -15.75 14.06 3.12
CA ARG A 21 -15.24 14.75 1.92
C ARG A 21 -14.45 13.82 1.00
N ARG A 22 -13.61 12.93 1.55
CA ARG A 22 -12.94 11.88 0.77
C ARG A 22 -13.93 10.89 0.15
N LEU A 23 -15.00 10.52 0.86
CA LEU A 23 -16.12 9.73 0.31
C LEU A 23 -16.82 10.41 -0.88
N GLY A 24 -17.01 11.73 -0.81
CA GLY A 24 -17.55 12.51 -1.93
C GLY A 24 -16.65 12.43 -3.18
N ALA A 25 -15.33 12.54 -2.99
CA ALA A 25 -14.35 12.38 -4.06
C ALA A 25 -14.30 10.95 -4.62
N LEU A 26 -14.51 9.94 -3.77
CA LEU A 26 -14.61 8.52 -4.15
C LEU A 26 -15.85 8.22 -5.01
N GLY A 27 -16.99 8.89 -4.73
CA GLY A 27 -18.21 8.79 -5.53
C GLY A 27 -18.09 9.41 -6.93
N GLY A 28 -17.32 10.51 -7.06
CA GLY A 28 -17.07 11.18 -8.34
C GLY A 28 -16.25 10.34 -9.34
N LEU A 29 -15.35 9.47 -8.86
CA LEU A 29 -14.52 8.63 -9.75
C LEU A 29 -15.33 7.56 -10.50
N LEU A 30 -16.45 7.07 -9.94
CA LEU A 30 -17.33 6.11 -10.60
C LEU A 30 -18.02 6.71 -11.84
N LEU A 31 -18.36 8.00 -11.81
CA LEU A 31 -18.95 8.70 -12.96
C LEU A 31 -17.94 8.90 -14.10
N ALA A 32 -16.66 9.15 -13.78
CA ALA A 32 -15.62 9.31 -14.78
C ALA A 32 -15.25 7.99 -15.50
N ILE A 33 -15.41 6.83 -14.84
CA ILE A 33 -15.15 5.51 -15.45
C ILE A 33 -16.28 5.10 -16.41
N ALA A 34 -17.54 5.44 -16.10
CA ALA A 34 -18.67 5.16 -16.98
C ALA A 34 -18.60 5.90 -18.34
N ALA A 35 -17.90 7.03 -18.38
CA ALA A 35 -17.71 7.81 -19.61
C ALA A 35 -16.65 7.25 -20.58
N LEU A 36 -15.85 6.26 -20.18
CA LEU A 36 -14.73 5.70 -20.98
C LEU A 36 -15.06 4.38 -21.69
N THR A 37 -16.29 3.86 -21.58
CA THR A 37 -16.73 2.62 -22.26
C THR A 37 -17.57 2.83 -23.52
N ALA A 38 -17.80 4.08 -23.94
CA ALA A 38 -18.49 4.39 -25.19
C ALA A 38 -17.50 4.95 -26.22
N GLY A 39 -16.87 4.09 -27.02
CA GLY A 39 -16.01 4.55 -28.09
C GLY A 39 -15.28 3.45 -28.86
N ILE A 40 -15.86 3.08 -30.00
CA ILE A 40 -15.27 2.47 -31.20
C ILE A 40 -15.28 0.94 -31.30
N VAL A 41 -16.12 0.46 -32.23
CA VAL A 41 -16.16 -0.89 -32.81
C VAL A 41 -15.96 -0.73 -34.34
N VAL A 42 -15.28 -1.74 -34.91
CA VAL A 42 -15.17 -2.20 -36.32
C VAL A 42 -14.01 -1.67 -37.18
N GLY A 43 -13.29 -2.65 -37.75
CA GLY A 43 -12.44 -2.52 -38.94
C GLY A 43 -11.62 -3.80 -39.20
N SER A 44 -12.21 -4.77 -39.92
CA SER A 44 -11.65 -6.08 -40.27
C SER A 44 -10.60 -6.04 -41.39
N GLY A 45 -9.76 -7.07 -41.45
CA GLY A 45 -8.85 -7.44 -42.54
C GLY A 45 -7.61 -8.12 -41.94
N GLY A 46 -7.13 -9.29 -42.32
CA GLY A 46 -7.25 -10.08 -43.54
C GLY A 46 -5.89 -10.77 -43.71
N ASP A 47 -5.91 -12.07 -43.99
CA ASP A 47 -4.87 -12.91 -44.59
C ASP A 47 -3.73 -13.51 -43.73
N GLU A 48 -3.80 -14.85 -43.61
CA GLU A 48 -2.64 -15.75 -43.54
C GLU A 48 -1.86 -15.72 -44.86
N PRO A 49 -0.56 -16.08 -44.85
CA PRO A 49 -0.24 -17.40 -45.38
C PRO A 49 0.94 -18.14 -44.71
N SER A 50 0.80 -19.47 -44.78
CA SER A 50 1.79 -20.46 -45.22
C SER A 50 2.97 -20.88 -44.34
N ARG A 51 2.91 -22.19 -44.06
CA ARG A 51 3.98 -23.11 -43.66
C ARG A 51 5.18 -23.03 -44.62
N GLY A 52 6.37 -22.83 -44.05
CA GLY A 52 7.66 -23.10 -44.67
C GLY A 52 8.46 -24.02 -43.76
N GLY A 53 8.74 -25.22 -44.24
CA GLY A 53 9.64 -26.18 -43.58
C GLY A 53 11.08 -25.68 -43.61
N GLY A 54 11.79 -25.95 -42.52
CA GLY A 54 13.24 -25.76 -42.42
C GLY A 54 13.80 -26.82 -41.49
N GLN A 55 14.47 -27.81 -42.09
CA GLN A 55 15.35 -28.74 -41.40
C GLN A 55 16.42 -27.96 -40.64
N ALA A 56 16.64 -28.29 -39.36
CA ALA A 56 17.79 -27.80 -38.61
C ALA A 56 18.63 -29.00 -38.17
N ALA A 57 19.87 -28.97 -38.64
CA ALA A 57 20.94 -29.90 -38.39
C ALA A 57 21.13 -30.25 -36.91
N SER A 58 21.47 -31.51 -36.68
CA SER A 58 22.05 -32.02 -35.44
C SER A 58 23.38 -31.31 -35.15
N GLY A 59 23.34 -30.30 -34.28
CA GLY A 59 24.51 -29.75 -33.62
C GLY A 59 24.59 -30.28 -32.21
N GLN A 60 25.52 -31.20 -31.95
CA GLN A 60 26.02 -31.49 -30.61
C GLN A 60 26.66 -30.22 -30.07
N GLY A 61 25.99 -29.56 -29.13
CA GLY A 61 26.54 -28.46 -28.35
C GLY A 61 26.96 -28.98 -26.99
N ASP A 62 28.26 -28.91 -26.71
CA ASP A 62 28.86 -29.18 -25.42
C ASP A 62 28.09 -28.47 -24.29
N GLY A 63 27.81 -29.20 -23.22
CA GLY A 63 27.07 -28.72 -22.06
C GLY A 63 27.84 -27.62 -21.34
N GLU A 64 27.63 -26.38 -21.74
CA GLU A 64 27.96 -25.21 -20.93
C GLU A 64 27.01 -25.22 -19.72
N GLU A 65 27.52 -25.68 -18.59
CA GLU A 65 26.81 -25.79 -17.31
C GLU A 65 26.23 -24.41 -16.95
N ALA A 66 24.92 -24.24 -17.15
CA ALA A 66 24.25 -22.95 -17.01
C ALA A 66 24.41 -22.42 -15.59
N LYS A 67 25.18 -21.33 -15.44
CA LYS A 67 25.40 -20.67 -14.15
C LYS A 67 24.05 -20.37 -13.47
N PRO A 68 23.85 -20.75 -12.20
CA PRO A 68 22.57 -20.56 -11.54
C PRO A 68 22.17 -19.09 -11.53
N VAL A 69 20.96 -18.79 -12.03
CA VAL A 69 20.42 -17.43 -12.04
C VAL A 69 20.33 -16.92 -10.59
N PRO A 70 20.94 -15.76 -10.27
CA PRO A 70 20.91 -15.25 -8.91
C PRO A 70 19.47 -14.96 -8.46
N PRO A 71 19.16 -15.17 -7.17
CA PRO A 71 17.80 -14.97 -6.67
C PRO A 71 17.37 -13.50 -6.81
N PRO A 72 16.07 -13.22 -7.04
CA PRO A 72 15.56 -11.87 -7.13
C PRO A 72 15.87 -11.03 -5.89
N GLN A 73 16.10 -9.74 -6.10
CA GLN A 73 16.47 -8.78 -5.05
C GLN A 73 15.46 -7.63 -4.95
N LEU A 74 15.51 -6.90 -3.84
CA LEU A 74 14.78 -5.64 -3.66
C LEU A 74 15.31 -4.57 -4.63
N PRO A 75 14.56 -3.48 -4.90
CA PRO A 75 14.94 -2.43 -5.85
C PRO A 75 16.31 -1.76 -5.63
N ARG A 76 16.85 -1.86 -4.41
CA ARG A 76 18.16 -1.32 -4.01
C ARG A 76 19.15 -2.40 -3.57
N GLY A 77 18.91 -3.64 -3.98
CA GLY A 77 19.72 -4.80 -3.62
C GLY A 77 19.31 -5.44 -2.30
N GLY A 78 19.86 -6.63 -2.05
CA GLY A 78 19.55 -7.44 -0.87
C GLY A 78 18.16 -8.09 -0.92
N ARG A 79 17.84 -8.85 0.12
CA ARG A 79 16.60 -9.67 0.18
C ARG A 79 15.74 -9.41 1.42
N ARG A 80 16.18 -8.52 2.31
CA ARG A 80 15.48 -8.17 3.56
C ARG A 80 15.22 -6.66 3.59
N ILE A 81 14.02 -6.29 4.04
CA ILE A 81 13.66 -4.88 4.19
C ILE A 81 14.18 -4.38 5.54
N PHE A 82 13.85 -5.09 6.63
CA PHE A 82 14.26 -4.74 7.99
C PHE A 82 15.25 -5.76 8.58
N PRO A 83 16.22 -5.30 9.40
CA PRO A 83 16.43 -3.93 9.90
C PRO A 83 17.21 -3.01 8.94
N ASP A 84 17.59 -3.52 7.78
CA ASP A 84 18.61 -2.97 6.87
C ASP A 84 18.20 -1.64 6.23
N ASN A 85 16.91 -1.44 5.98
CA ASN A 85 16.37 -0.24 5.34
C ASN A 85 15.30 0.42 6.21
N ARG A 86 15.13 1.74 6.05
CA ARG A 86 13.90 2.46 6.39
C ARG A 86 13.05 2.62 5.13
N VAL A 87 11.74 2.46 5.23
CA VAL A 87 10.85 2.76 4.11
C VAL A 87 10.29 4.16 4.24
N VAL A 88 10.29 4.92 3.15
CA VAL A 88 9.58 6.19 3.03
C VAL A 88 8.64 6.07 1.84
N ALA A 89 7.35 6.24 2.07
CA ALA A 89 6.31 5.94 1.10
C ALA A 89 5.47 7.18 0.76
N PHE A 90 4.96 7.22 -0.47
CA PHE A 90 3.86 8.10 -0.87
C PHE A 90 2.59 7.26 -1.03
N TYR A 91 1.47 7.75 -0.52
CA TYR A 91 0.17 7.09 -0.55
C TYR A 91 -0.78 7.73 -1.57
N GLY A 92 -1.67 6.91 -2.16
CA GLY A 92 -2.92 7.40 -2.72
C GLY A 92 -3.47 6.64 -3.92
N ALA A 93 -4.52 7.17 -4.53
CA ALA A 93 -5.20 6.57 -5.68
C ALA A 93 -4.89 7.31 -6.99
N PRO A 94 -4.81 6.61 -8.15
CA PRO A 94 -4.67 7.27 -9.45
C PRO A 94 -5.75 8.32 -9.68
N ASN A 95 -5.35 9.49 -10.19
CA ASN A 95 -6.25 10.57 -10.62
C ASN A 95 -7.21 11.09 -9.54
N ALA A 96 -6.91 10.86 -8.27
CA ALA A 96 -7.74 11.30 -7.16
C ALA A 96 -6.89 12.06 -6.14
N ALA A 97 -6.70 13.36 -6.38
CA ALA A 97 -5.88 14.23 -5.52
C ALA A 97 -6.32 14.21 -4.05
N ALA A 98 -7.63 14.13 -3.80
CA ALA A 98 -8.21 14.04 -2.45
C ALA A 98 -7.88 12.73 -1.71
N LEU A 99 -7.31 11.73 -2.39
CA LEU A 99 -6.93 10.43 -1.82
C LEU A 99 -5.43 10.29 -1.65
N GLY A 100 -4.68 11.39 -1.71
CA GLY A 100 -3.25 11.42 -1.40
C GLY A 100 -2.37 11.79 -2.58
N ILE A 101 -1.12 12.09 -2.26
CA ILE A 101 -0.10 12.60 -3.17
C ILE A 101 0.12 11.77 -4.45
N LEU A 102 -0.15 10.46 -4.45
CA LEU A 102 -0.06 9.67 -5.70
C LEU A 102 -1.15 10.04 -6.71
N GLY A 103 -2.28 10.60 -6.29
CA GLY A 103 -3.32 11.11 -7.18
C GLY A 103 -2.96 12.41 -7.90
N ILE A 104 -1.82 13.03 -7.56
CA ILE A 104 -1.41 14.34 -8.06
C ILE A 104 -0.32 14.18 -9.14
N GLY A 105 -0.68 14.46 -10.39
CA GLY A 105 0.23 14.40 -11.53
C GLY A 105 0.53 12.97 -12.00
N THR A 106 1.70 12.75 -12.62
CA THR A 106 2.04 11.44 -13.20
C THR A 106 2.82 10.56 -12.23
N PRO A 107 2.72 9.22 -12.33
CA PRO A 107 3.48 8.31 -11.47
C PRO A 107 4.99 8.54 -11.55
N THR A 108 5.53 8.86 -12.73
CA THR A 108 6.96 9.19 -12.87
C THR A 108 7.35 10.47 -12.12
N ARG A 109 6.49 11.51 -12.14
CA ARG A 109 6.71 12.73 -11.35
C ARG A 109 6.64 12.43 -9.86
N ALA A 110 5.67 11.64 -9.41
CA ALA A 110 5.56 11.19 -8.03
C ALA A 110 6.82 10.44 -7.58
N GLY A 111 7.35 9.52 -8.39
CA GLY A 111 8.58 8.77 -8.08
C GLY A 111 9.81 9.68 -7.92
N ARG A 112 9.95 10.71 -8.75
CA ARG A 112 11.03 11.72 -8.60
C ARG A 112 10.86 12.57 -7.34
N LYS A 113 9.63 12.99 -7.02
CA LYS A 113 9.34 13.75 -5.78
C LYS A 113 9.60 12.89 -4.54
N LEU A 114 9.20 11.62 -4.58
CA LEU A 114 9.45 10.65 -3.51
C LEU A 114 10.95 10.50 -3.21
N GLN A 115 11.82 10.43 -4.24
CA GLN A 115 13.27 10.42 -4.01
C GLN A 115 13.74 11.64 -3.22
N LYS A 116 13.22 12.83 -3.52
CA LYS A 116 13.59 14.07 -2.83
C LYS A 116 13.14 14.04 -1.37
N VAL A 117 11.91 13.60 -1.10
CA VAL A 117 11.35 13.50 0.26
C VAL A 117 12.01 12.41 1.09
N ALA A 118 12.46 11.32 0.47
CA ALA A 118 13.15 10.22 1.13
C ALA A 118 14.58 10.58 1.60
N ARG A 119 15.29 11.46 0.88
CA ARG A 119 16.72 11.79 1.14
C ARG A 119 17.02 12.23 2.58
N PRO A 120 16.27 13.16 3.20
CA PRO A 120 16.55 13.60 4.57
C PRO A 120 16.51 12.47 5.63
N TYR A 121 15.73 11.41 5.39
CA TYR A 121 15.64 10.28 6.32
C TYR A 121 16.90 9.43 6.39
N VAL A 122 17.76 9.47 5.36
CA VAL A 122 19.07 8.80 5.40
C VAL A 122 19.92 9.40 6.52
N ARG A 123 20.04 10.73 6.54
CA ARG A 123 20.84 11.46 7.53
C ARG A 123 20.20 11.45 8.91
N ALA A 124 18.91 11.78 8.99
CA ALA A 124 18.18 11.84 10.27
C ALA A 124 18.06 10.46 10.94
N GLY A 125 18.04 9.41 10.13
CA GLY A 125 17.77 8.05 10.57
C GLY A 125 18.98 7.14 10.71
N ARG A 126 20.13 7.53 10.13
CA ARG A 126 21.37 6.73 10.00
C ARG A 126 21.12 5.32 9.44
N LYS A 127 20.22 5.22 8.45
CA LYS A 127 19.90 3.98 7.74
C LYS A 127 19.70 4.25 6.25
N PRO A 128 20.05 3.31 5.36
CA PRO A 128 19.58 3.33 3.98
C PRO A 128 18.05 3.49 3.91
N VAL A 129 17.58 4.22 2.90
CA VAL A 129 16.15 4.38 2.65
C VAL A 129 15.76 3.61 1.40
N LEU A 130 14.69 2.82 1.51
CA LEU A 130 14.00 2.14 0.41
C LEU A 130 12.67 2.86 0.15
N PRO A 131 12.56 3.68 -0.89
CA PRO A 131 11.33 4.40 -1.17
C PRO A 131 10.20 3.45 -1.58
N ALA A 132 8.94 3.84 -1.38
CA ALA A 132 7.78 3.07 -1.79
C ALA A 132 6.63 3.94 -2.34
N MET A 133 5.85 3.38 -3.26
CA MET A 133 4.59 3.95 -3.73
C MET A 133 3.47 3.05 -3.25
N GLU A 134 2.64 3.54 -2.34
CA GLU A 134 1.51 2.84 -1.75
C GLU A 134 0.23 3.24 -2.49
N LEU A 135 -0.10 2.43 -3.50
CA LEU A 135 -1.17 2.68 -4.43
C LEU A 135 -2.45 2.00 -3.97
N ILE A 136 -3.54 2.76 -3.78
CA ILE A 136 -4.86 2.19 -3.53
C ILE A 136 -5.31 1.40 -4.76
N ALA A 137 -5.29 0.08 -4.64
CA ALA A 137 -5.61 -0.87 -5.72
C ALA A 137 -7.08 -1.33 -5.64
N THR A 138 -7.62 -1.44 -4.43
CA THR A 138 -9.06 -1.60 -4.19
C THR A 138 -9.54 -0.41 -3.38
N VAL A 139 -10.60 0.23 -3.85
CA VAL A 139 -11.11 1.49 -3.34
C VAL A 139 -12.48 1.27 -2.71
N ALA A 140 -12.67 1.71 -1.47
CA ALA A 140 -13.99 1.67 -0.83
C ALA A 140 -14.92 2.74 -1.41
N SER A 141 -16.20 2.45 -1.46
CA SER A 141 -17.22 3.35 -2.02
C SER A 141 -18.46 3.36 -1.15
N GLY A 142 -19.10 4.53 -1.06
CA GLY A 142 -20.44 4.65 -0.47
C GLY A 142 -21.54 4.01 -1.34
N ALA A 143 -21.26 3.79 -2.63
CA ALA A 143 -22.17 3.11 -3.55
C ALA A 143 -21.85 1.61 -3.62
N SER A 144 -22.89 0.79 -3.68
CA SER A 144 -22.73 -0.67 -3.78
C SER A 144 -22.38 -1.08 -5.22
N THR A 145 -21.19 -1.64 -5.40
CA THR A 145 -20.82 -2.38 -6.62
C THR A 145 -20.87 -3.88 -6.34
N GLY A 146 -21.98 -4.52 -6.72
CA GLY A 146 -22.19 -5.96 -6.47
C GLY A 146 -22.18 -6.33 -4.99
N GLY A 147 -22.74 -5.48 -4.12
CA GLY A 147 -22.82 -5.71 -2.67
C GLY A 147 -21.53 -5.45 -1.89
N ARG A 148 -20.40 -5.21 -2.56
CA ARG A 148 -19.08 -5.11 -1.90
C ARG A 148 -18.76 -3.73 -1.33
N TYR A 149 -19.44 -2.68 -1.77
CA TYR A 149 -19.10 -1.29 -1.40
C TYR A 149 -17.61 -0.94 -1.65
N SER A 150 -17.05 -1.53 -2.69
CA SER A 150 -15.70 -1.30 -3.16
C SER A 150 -15.57 -1.67 -4.63
N TYR A 151 -14.59 -1.08 -5.30
CA TYR A 151 -14.23 -1.43 -6.67
C TYR A 151 -12.71 -1.57 -6.79
N ARG A 152 -12.28 -2.41 -7.73
CA ARG A 152 -10.86 -2.57 -8.06
C ARG A 152 -10.49 -1.56 -9.11
N GLN A 153 -9.36 -0.89 -8.93
CA GLN A 153 -8.79 -0.03 -9.95
C GLN A 153 -8.48 -0.86 -11.22
N PRO A 154 -8.55 -0.26 -12.42
CA PRO A 154 -8.10 -0.90 -13.66
C PRO A 154 -6.66 -1.40 -13.54
N ARG A 155 -6.42 -2.65 -13.98
CA ARG A 155 -5.10 -3.32 -13.89
C ARG A 155 -3.95 -2.49 -14.49
N ALA A 156 -4.24 -1.71 -15.53
CA ALA A 156 -3.30 -0.82 -16.19
C ALA A 156 -2.68 0.22 -15.23
N PHE A 157 -3.40 0.65 -14.19
CA PHE A 157 -2.82 1.54 -13.18
C PHE A 157 -1.74 0.84 -12.35
N MET A 158 -1.96 -0.41 -11.91
CA MET A 158 -0.94 -1.17 -11.18
C MET A 158 0.30 -1.36 -12.04
N ASP A 159 0.13 -1.72 -13.32
CA ASP A 159 1.23 -1.88 -14.26
C ASP A 159 2.01 -0.56 -14.47
N ARG A 160 1.31 0.57 -14.61
CA ARG A 160 1.91 1.90 -14.76
C ARG A 160 2.68 2.34 -13.53
N TYR A 161 2.14 2.12 -12.34
CA TYR A 161 2.79 2.47 -11.08
C TYR A 161 3.96 1.54 -10.76
N LEU A 162 3.88 0.25 -11.08
CA LEU A 162 5.01 -0.67 -10.96
C LEU A 162 6.18 -0.21 -11.83
N LYS A 163 5.91 0.16 -13.09
CA LYS A 163 6.92 0.72 -13.99
C LYS A 163 7.55 2.00 -13.42
N ALA A 164 6.76 2.87 -12.80
CA ALA A 164 7.26 4.09 -12.17
C ALA A 164 8.09 3.83 -10.91
N ALA A 165 7.64 2.92 -10.04
CA ALA A 165 8.37 2.49 -8.85
C ALA A 165 9.74 1.90 -9.22
N ARG A 166 9.79 1.02 -10.24
CA ARG A 166 11.04 0.46 -10.78
C ARG A 166 12.01 1.53 -11.27
N ARG A 167 11.52 2.51 -12.05
CA ARG A 167 12.34 3.65 -12.50
C ARG A 167 12.89 4.48 -11.33
N ALA A 168 12.16 4.53 -10.21
CA ALA A 168 12.60 5.20 -9.00
C ALA A 168 13.43 4.29 -8.07
N LYS A 169 13.70 3.03 -8.41
CA LYS A 169 14.28 2.04 -7.48
C LYS A 169 13.52 2.02 -6.13
N ALA A 170 12.19 1.95 -6.24
CA ALA A 170 11.23 1.98 -5.15
C ALA A 170 10.37 0.71 -5.15
N LEU A 171 9.76 0.39 -4.00
CA LEU A 171 8.72 -0.62 -3.90
C LEU A 171 7.38 -0.08 -4.46
N LEU A 172 6.52 -0.98 -4.90
CA LEU A 172 5.08 -0.73 -5.05
C LEU A 172 4.35 -1.48 -3.92
N LEU A 173 3.53 -0.80 -3.14
CA LEU A 173 2.60 -1.44 -2.20
C LEU A 173 1.21 -1.30 -2.78
N LEU A 174 0.48 -2.41 -2.85
CA LEU A 174 -0.91 -2.40 -3.29
C LEU A 174 -1.80 -2.33 -2.06
N ASP A 175 -2.49 -1.21 -1.90
CA ASP A 175 -3.37 -0.96 -0.77
C ASP A 175 -4.81 -1.43 -1.07
N VAL A 176 -5.44 -2.03 -0.06
CA VAL A 176 -6.76 -2.63 -0.15
C VAL A 176 -7.70 -1.96 0.85
N GLN A 177 -8.68 -1.23 0.31
CA GLN A 177 -9.87 -0.77 1.02
C GLN A 177 -11.04 -1.69 0.66
N PRO A 178 -11.32 -2.73 1.47
CA PRO A 178 -12.09 -3.86 0.97
C PRO A 178 -13.59 -3.61 0.91
N GLY A 179 -14.11 -2.58 1.60
CA GLY A 179 -15.55 -2.41 1.79
C GLY A 179 -16.10 -3.56 2.63
N ARG A 180 -17.01 -4.35 2.06
CA ARG A 180 -17.55 -5.58 2.65
C ARG A 180 -16.85 -6.86 2.15
N ALA A 181 -15.84 -6.73 1.29
CA ALA A 181 -15.08 -7.88 0.83
C ALA A 181 -14.10 -8.39 1.91
N ASP A 182 -13.72 -9.66 1.84
CA ASP A 182 -12.65 -10.22 2.67
C ASP A 182 -11.26 -9.79 2.14
N PHE A 183 -10.36 -9.39 3.04
CA PHE A 183 -9.00 -8.97 2.69
C PHE A 183 -8.20 -10.04 1.93
N LEU A 184 -8.33 -11.32 2.28
CA LEU A 184 -7.63 -12.39 1.57
C LEU A 184 -8.18 -12.59 0.16
N LYS A 185 -9.49 -12.41 -0.06
CA LYS A 185 -10.10 -12.43 -1.40
C LYS A 185 -9.52 -11.33 -2.29
N GLU A 186 -9.42 -10.10 -1.79
CA GLU A 186 -8.82 -8.99 -2.53
C GLU A 186 -7.31 -9.19 -2.74
N THR A 187 -6.60 -9.68 -1.72
CA THR A 187 -5.17 -10.02 -1.83
C THR A 187 -4.92 -11.05 -2.94
N ARG A 188 -5.75 -12.09 -3.05
CA ARG A 188 -5.64 -13.12 -4.10
C ARG A 188 -5.87 -12.54 -5.50
N ALA A 189 -6.73 -11.54 -5.64
CA ALA A 189 -6.93 -10.86 -6.92
C ALA A 189 -5.68 -10.09 -7.39
N LEU A 190 -4.80 -9.70 -6.45
CA LEU A 190 -3.54 -9.00 -6.72
C LEU A 190 -2.34 -9.94 -6.92
N ARG A 191 -2.55 -11.28 -6.93
CA ARG A 191 -1.49 -12.30 -7.01
C ARG A 191 -0.50 -12.07 -8.16
N LYS A 192 -0.98 -11.58 -9.32
CA LYS A 192 -0.14 -11.27 -10.49
C LYS A 192 1.04 -10.38 -10.07
N TRP A 193 0.76 -9.24 -9.43
CA TRP A 193 1.80 -8.30 -9.00
C TRP A 193 2.50 -8.74 -7.73
N LEU A 194 1.81 -9.39 -6.79
CA LEU A 194 2.44 -9.85 -5.55
C LEU A 194 3.55 -10.89 -5.78
N ARG A 195 3.63 -11.51 -6.96
CA ARG A 195 4.74 -12.37 -7.40
C ARG A 195 6.00 -11.62 -7.82
N GLU A 196 5.92 -10.31 -8.05
CA GLU A 196 7.07 -9.48 -8.44
C GLU A 196 7.94 -9.13 -7.23
N PRO A 197 9.28 -9.17 -7.29
CA PRO A 197 10.15 -9.01 -6.11
C PRO A 197 9.99 -7.67 -5.38
N ASP A 198 9.54 -6.63 -6.07
CA ASP A 198 9.43 -5.24 -5.63
C ASP A 198 8.01 -4.82 -5.22
N VAL A 199 7.07 -5.77 -5.15
CA VAL A 199 5.67 -5.50 -4.79
C VAL A 199 5.32 -6.04 -3.41
N GLY A 200 4.82 -5.17 -2.52
CA GLY A 200 4.21 -5.50 -1.23
C GLY A 200 2.71 -5.19 -1.18
N LEU A 201 2.14 -5.19 0.03
CA LEU A 201 0.70 -5.02 0.25
C LEU A 201 0.46 -4.06 1.43
N ALA A 202 -0.64 -3.33 1.39
CA ALA A 202 -1.18 -2.59 2.53
C ALA A 202 -2.65 -2.94 2.74
N LEU A 203 -3.08 -2.97 3.99
CA LEU A 203 -4.46 -3.25 4.41
C LEU A 203 -5.00 -2.03 5.16
N ASP A 204 -6.21 -1.64 4.82
CA ASP A 204 -6.87 -0.41 5.26
C ASP A 204 -8.14 -0.78 6.08
N PRO A 205 -8.00 -1.16 7.38
CA PRO A 205 -9.10 -1.77 8.15
C PRO A 205 -10.27 -0.84 8.41
N GLU A 206 -10.07 0.47 8.43
CA GLU A 206 -11.16 1.44 8.59
C GLU A 206 -12.25 1.32 7.51
N TRP A 207 -11.91 0.75 6.36
CA TRP A 207 -12.78 0.55 5.23
C TRP A 207 -13.40 -0.85 5.19
N HIS A 208 -13.05 -1.74 6.14
CA HIS A 208 -13.60 -3.08 6.26
C HIS A 208 -14.81 -3.09 7.19
N VAL A 209 -16.01 -3.06 6.61
CA VAL A 209 -17.28 -2.90 7.34
C VAL A 209 -18.15 -4.16 7.23
N SER A 210 -19.08 -4.34 8.18
CA SER A 210 -20.02 -5.47 8.15
C SER A 210 -21.06 -5.38 7.03
N ASP A 211 -21.81 -6.46 6.86
CA ASP A 211 -22.86 -6.58 5.84
C ASP A 211 -24.02 -5.59 5.99
N THR A 212 -24.16 -4.95 7.15
CA THR A 212 -25.17 -3.92 7.41
C THR A 212 -24.62 -2.50 7.35
N GLN A 213 -23.30 -2.33 7.29
CA GLN A 213 -22.62 -1.04 7.38
C GLN A 213 -22.16 -0.54 6.00
N ILE A 214 -21.96 0.77 5.88
CA ILE A 214 -21.48 1.44 4.67
C ILE A 214 -20.10 2.02 4.97
N PRO A 215 -19.07 1.76 4.14
CA PRO A 215 -17.73 2.31 4.34
C PRO A 215 -17.76 3.84 4.43
N GLY A 216 -17.00 4.37 5.39
CA GLY A 216 -16.91 5.81 5.67
C GLY A 216 -18.12 6.43 6.38
N LYS A 217 -19.23 5.69 6.54
CA LYS A 217 -20.28 6.02 7.53
C LYS A 217 -20.01 5.34 8.87
N ALA A 218 -19.56 4.09 8.83
CA ALA A 218 -19.07 3.35 9.98
C ALA A 218 -17.55 3.22 9.92
N LEU A 219 -16.91 3.19 11.09
CA LEU A 219 -15.50 2.84 11.18
C LEU A 219 -15.35 1.32 11.16
N GLY A 220 -14.66 0.82 10.14
CA GLY A 220 -14.36 -0.60 9.97
C GLY A 220 -13.35 -1.16 10.98
N SER A 221 -13.20 -2.48 10.95
CA SER A 221 -12.23 -3.21 11.77
C SER A 221 -11.88 -4.56 11.14
N VAL A 222 -10.78 -5.16 11.58
CA VAL A 222 -10.32 -6.48 11.12
C VAL A 222 -9.86 -7.34 12.28
N GLU A 223 -10.05 -8.66 12.19
CA GLU A 223 -9.48 -9.60 13.17
C GLU A 223 -7.99 -9.84 12.90
N ALA A 224 -7.20 -10.02 13.95
CA ALA A 224 -5.81 -10.45 13.82
C ALA A 224 -5.68 -11.78 13.05
N ALA A 225 -6.68 -12.66 13.13
CA ALA A 225 -6.75 -13.89 12.36
C ALA A 225 -6.75 -13.62 10.84
N ASP A 226 -7.43 -12.58 10.36
CA ASP A 226 -7.52 -12.25 8.94
C ASP A 226 -6.19 -11.70 8.41
N ILE A 227 -5.56 -10.81 9.19
CA ILE A 227 -4.21 -10.32 8.89
C ILE A 227 -3.21 -11.49 8.87
N ASN A 228 -3.34 -12.46 9.77
CA ASN A 228 -2.52 -13.66 9.79
C ASN A 228 -2.76 -14.53 8.54
N ARG A 229 -4.00 -14.67 8.08
CA ARG A 229 -4.34 -15.38 6.83
C ARG A 229 -3.69 -14.71 5.61
N VAL A 230 -3.76 -13.39 5.51
CA VAL A 230 -3.07 -12.60 4.46
C VAL A 230 -1.55 -12.77 4.55
N SER A 231 -0.99 -12.65 5.75
CA SER A 231 0.46 -12.82 5.99
C SER A 231 0.95 -14.21 5.60
N LYS A 232 0.20 -15.27 5.93
CA LYS A 232 0.49 -16.66 5.54
C LYS A 232 0.48 -16.81 4.02
N TYR A 233 -0.49 -16.19 3.34
CA TYR A 233 -0.59 -16.21 1.89
C TYR A 233 0.61 -15.53 1.21
N LEU A 234 1.00 -14.33 1.67
CA LEU A 234 2.20 -13.64 1.16
C LEU A 234 3.47 -14.44 1.40
N SER A 235 3.60 -15.07 2.58
CA SER A 235 4.72 -15.97 2.89
C SER A 235 4.81 -17.15 1.92
N GLY A 236 3.66 -17.72 1.54
CA GLY A 236 3.57 -18.75 0.50
C GLY A 236 4.06 -18.25 -0.87
N ILE A 237 3.71 -17.03 -1.27
CA ILE A 237 4.21 -16.41 -2.51
C ILE A 237 5.72 -16.23 -2.46
N VAL A 238 6.27 -15.77 -1.32
CA VAL A 238 7.72 -15.59 -1.16
C VAL A 238 8.46 -16.92 -1.30
N ARG A 239 7.98 -17.96 -0.60
CA ARG A 239 8.58 -19.29 -0.65
C ARG A 239 8.52 -19.88 -2.06
N GLN A 240 7.37 -19.79 -2.73
CA GLN A 240 7.19 -20.34 -4.08
C GLN A 240 8.04 -19.66 -5.14
N GLY A 241 8.24 -18.34 -5.04
CA GLY A 241 9.01 -17.57 -6.02
C GLY A 241 10.46 -17.30 -5.64
N ASN A 242 10.96 -17.88 -4.54
CA ASN A 242 12.27 -17.53 -3.96
C ASN A 242 12.47 -15.99 -3.88
N LEU A 243 11.42 -15.26 -3.48
CA LEU A 243 11.39 -13.80 -3.55
C LEU A 243 12.16 -13.18 -2.37
N PRO A 244 12.54 -11.89 -2.45
CA PRO A 244 12.88 -11.12 -1.26
C PRO A 244 11.66 -10.94 -0.34
N GLN A 245 11.92 -10.41 0.85
CA GLN A 245 10.88 -10.12 1.84
C GLN A 245 9.80 -9.18 1.28
N LYS A 246 8.54 -9.49 1.56
CA LYS A 246 7.37 -8.67 1.22
C LYS A 246 7.04 -7.73 2.39
N LEU A 247 6.86 -6.45 2.09
CA LEU A 247 6.29 -5.51 3.06
C LEU A 247 4.77 -5.71 3.11
N LEU A 248 4.25 -5.88 4.32
CA LEU A 248 2.82 -5.85 4.62
C LEU A 248 2.55 -4.74 5.62
N ILE A 249 1.86 -3.69 5.21
CA ILE A 249 1.42 -2.60 6.07
C ILE A 249 -0.03 -2.86 6.51
N VAL A 250 -0.34 -2.58 7.78
CA VAL A 250 -1.72 -2.52 8.28
C VAL A 250 -1.92 -1.17 8.96
N HIS A 251 -2.86 -0.39 8.45
CA HIS A 251 -3.16 0.94 8.96
C HIS A 251 -4.01 0.88 10.24
N GLN A 252 -3.72 1.78 11.18
CA GLN A 252 -4.41 1.87 12.46
C GLN A 252 -4.30 3.26 13.07
N PHE A 253 -5.42 3.86 13.50
CA PHE A 253 -5.42 5.11 14.28
C PHE A 253 -6.32 5.07 15.52
N THR A 254 -7.05 3.96 15.74
CA THR A 254 -7.72 3.67 17.02
C THR A 254 -7.41 2.24 17.47
N PRO A 255 -7.48 1.95 18.79
CA PRO A 255 -7.27 0.59 19.30
C PRO A 255 -8.20 -0.45 18.69
N GLY A 256 -9.47 -0.10 18.45
CA GLY A 256 -10.53 -1.03 18.02
C GLY A 256 -10.49 -1.47 16.54
N MET A 257 -9.67 -0.83 15.70
CA MET A 257 -9.56 -1.20 14.27
C MET A 257 -8.98 -2.61 14.06
N ILE A 258 -8.17 -3.10 15.01
CA ILE A 258 -7.58 -4.44 14.92
C ILE A 258 -7.93 -5.20 16.19
N LYS A 259 -8.91 -6.07 16.04
CA LYS A 259 -9.38 -6.93 17.12
C LYS A 259 -8.36 -8.02 17.38
N ASN A 260 -8.18 -8.37 18.65
CA ASN A 260 -7.24 -9.39 19.10
C ASN A 260 -5.79 -9.16 18.62
N ARG A 261 -5.36 -7.90 18.51
CA ARG A 261 -4.06 -7.50 17.94
C ARG A 261 -2.85 -8.23 18.51
N SER A 262 -2.87 -8.62 19.78
CA SER A 262 -1.81 -9.42 20.43
C SER A 262 -1.57 -10.78 19.74
N GLN A 263 -2.58 -11.31 19.06
CA GLN A 263 -2.53 -12.59 18.33
C GLN A 263 -1.91 -12.48 16.93
N LEU A 264 -1.52 -11.29 16.46
CA LEU A 264 -0.79 -11.15 15.19
C LEU A 264 0.50 -11.97 15.22
N ARG A 265 0.80 -12.74 14.18
CA ARG A 265 1.95 -13.66 14.09
C ARG A 265 2.96 -13.19 13.05
N ARG A 266 4.20 -13.66 13.18
CA ARG A 266 5.23 -13.52 12.14
C ARG A 266 5.13 -14.66 11.15
N TYR A 267 5.33 -14.35 9.88
CA TYR A 267 5.44 -15.33 8.80
C TYR A 267 6.76 -15.12 8.05
N PRO A 268 7.51 -16.20 7.72
CA PRO A 268 8.77 -16.09 6.98
C PRO A 268 8.60 -15.32 5.67
N GLY A 269 9.54 -14.44 5.34
CA GLY A 269 9.47 -13.64 4.12
C GLY A 269 8.48 -12.47 4.17
N VAL A 270 7.80 -12.21 5.28
CA VAL A 270 6.87 -11.07 5.43
C VAL A 270 7.37 -10.10 6.51
N ALA A 271 7.53 -8.83 6.16
CA ALA A 271 7.73 -7.72 7.09
C ALA A 271 6.37 -7.10 7.41
N LEU A 272 5.76 -7.53 8.53
CA LEU A 272 4.50 -6.95 9.00
C LEU A 272 4.76 -5.66 9.77
N VAL A 273 4.14 -4.56 9.33
CA VAL A 273 4.26 -3.22 9.90
C VAL A 273 2.89 -2.72 10.33
N MET A 274 2.83 -2.19 11.55
CA MET A 274 1.68 -1.44 12.03
C MET A 274 1.89 0.03 11.73
N ASN A 275 1.11 0.61 10.82
CA ASN A 275 1.24 2.02 10.43
C ASN A 275 0.22 2.88 11.16
N ILE A 276 0.71 3.84 11.96
CA ILE A 276 -0.17 4.72 12.73
C ILE A 276 -0.68 5.84 11.84
N ASP A 277 -1.98 5.77 11.51
CA ASP A 277 -2.61 6.49 10.40
C ASP A 277 -3.61 7.58 10.85
N GLY A 278 -3.21 8.38 11.84
CA GLY A 278 -4.03 9.46 12.37
C GLY A 278 -3.46 10.83 12.01
N PHE A 279 -4.32 11.78 11.63
CA PHE A 279 -3.95 13.18 11.39
C PHE A 279 -4.37 14.10 12.54
N GLY A 280 -3.74 15.26 12.61
CA GLY A 280 -4.03 16.29 13.61
C GLY A 280 -2.80 17.15 13.90
N ASN A 281 -2.80 17.84 15.03
CA ASN A 281 -1.59 18.55 15.48
C ASN A 281 -0.51 17.54 15.92
N ARG A 282 0.72 18.05 16.03
CA ARG A 282 1.90 17.25 16.41
C ARG A 282 1.73 16.50 17.73
N ALA A 283 1.19 17.15 18.76
CA ALA A 283 1.05 16.56 20.09
C ALA A 283 0.14 15.33 20.06
N ASP A 284 -0.98 15.42 19.35
CA ASP A 284 -1.94 14.32 19.22
C ASP A 284 -1.34 13.15 18.45
N LYS A 285 -0.64 13.43 17.34
CA LYS A 285 0.03 12.37 16.57
C LYS A 285 1.09 11.65 17.39
N ILE A 286 1.87 12.39 18.18
CA ILE A 286 2.87 11.81 19.08
C ILE A 286 2.19 10.94 20.15
N ALA A 287 1.09 11.41 20.75
CA ALA A 287 0.34 10.66 21.74
C ALA A 287 -0.25 9.36 21.16
N VAL A 288 -0.97 9.45 20.04
CA VAL A 288 -1.54 8.27 19.36
C VAL A 288 -0.44 7.28 18.94
N TYR A 289 0.70 7.78 18.46
CA TYR A 289 1.83 6.93 18.12
C TYR A 289 2.43 6.23 19.34
N ARG A 290 2.63 6.94 20.46
CA ARG A 290 3.14 6.34 21.71
C ARG A 290 2.23 5.21 22.21
N ASP A 291 0.92 5.37 22.03
CA ASP A 291 -0.07 4.44 22.57
C ASP A 291 -0.27 3.23 21.65
N LEU A 292 -0.21 3.42 20.33
CA LEU A 292 -0.49 2.36 19.36
C LEU A 292 0.76 1.71 18.75
N ALA A 293 1.93 2.35 18.76
CA ALA A 293 3.12 1.79 18.10
C ALA A 293 3.60 0.49 18.77
N PRO A 294 3.97 -0.55 18.00
CA PRO A 294 4.50 -1.78 18.55
C PRO A 294 5.78 -1.55 19.38
N ARG A 295 5.79 -2.02 20.63
CA ARG A 295 6.96 -1.93 21.52
C ARG A 295 7.97 -3.06 21.27
N GLY A 296 7.51 -4.28 20.99
CA GLY A 296 8.36 -5.43 20.71
C GLY A 296 9.01 -5.45 19.31
N ARG A 297 9.84 -6.45 19.05
CA ARG A 297 10.54 -6.66 17.74
C ARG A 297 9.71 -7.45 16.72
N LYS A 298 8.51 -7.89 17.11
CA LYS A 298 7.66 -8.78 16.30
C LYS A 298 7.05 -8.08 15.09
N LEU A 299 6.74 -6.79 15.23
CA LEU A 299 6.08 -5.96 14.24
C LEU A 299 6.94 -4.71 14.00
N GLY A 300 7.06 -4.27 12.75
CA GLY A 300 7.68 -3.00 12.43
C GLY A 300 6.75 -1.83 12.79
N ARG A 301 7.31 -0.63 12.93
CA ARG A 301 6.56 0.57 13.30
C ARG A 301 6.43 1.52 12.11
N GLY A 302 5.21 1.88 11.74
CA GLY A 302 4.91 2.88 10.71
C GLY A 302 4.32 4.14 11.32
N PHE A 303 4.58 5.28 10.69
CA PHE A 303 4.01 6.58 11.05
C PHE A 303 3.57 7.32 9.78
N LYS A 304 2.30 7.74 9.72
CA LYS A 304 1.76 8.45 8.56
C LYS A 304 1.70 9.96 8.80
N LEU A 305 2.06 10.71 7.78
CA LEU A 305 2.07 12.17 7.71
C LEU A 305 1.10 12.60 6.62
N PHE A 306 0.36 13.67 6.86
CA PHE A 306 -0.65 14.20 5.95
C PHE A 306 -0.29 15.61 5.56
N TYR A 307 -0.04 15.87 4.27
CA TYR A 307 0.41 17.20 3.83
C TYR A 307 -0.60 18.31 4.11
N GLU A 308 -1.90 18.01 3.99
CA GLU A 308 -2.97 19.00 4.12
C GLU A 308 -3.66 18.95 5.49
N GLU A 309 -3.80 17.76 6.07
CA GLU A 309 -4.57 17.56 7.31
C GLU A 309 -3.76 17.71 8.60
N ASP A 310 -2.44 17.55 8.55
CA ASP A 310 -1.59 17.73 9.74
C ASP A 310 -1.36 19.21 10.04
N GLU A 311 -1.72 19.62 11.26
CA GLU A 311 -1.42 20.95 11.77
C GLU A 311 0.04 21.00 12.23
N GLY A 312 0.88 21.56 11.37
CA GLY A 312 2.33 21.55 11.55
C GLY A 312 2.91 20.18 11.21
N LEU A 313 3.05 19.90 9.92
CA LEU A 313 3.72 18.70 9.42
C LEU A 313 5.07 18.50 10.15
N MET A 314 5.30 17.29 10.66
CA MET A 314 6.56 16.96 11.34
C MET A 314 7.68 16.78 10.32
N SER A 315 8.82 17.41 10.57
CA SER A 315 10.03 17.22 9.78
C SER A 315 10.61 15.80 9.93
N PRO A 316 11.43 15.33 8.98
CA PRO A 316 12.12 14.06 9.10
C PRO A 316 12.92 13.90 10.40
N ARG A 317 13.54 14.99 10.90
CA ARG A 317 14.27 14.98 12.18
C ARG A 317 13.33 14.74 13.37
N GLU A 318 12.16 15.38 13.39
CA GLU A 318 11.15 15.18 14.42
C GLU A 318 10.60 13.76 14.42
N VAL A 319 10.24 13.23 13.24
CA VAL A 319 9.75 11.84 13.11
C VAL A 319 10.81 10.84 13.60
N MET A 320 12.09 11.10 13.34
CA MET A 320 13.18 10.22 13.80
C MET A 320 13.48 10.32 15.31
N ARG A 321 12.91 11.30 16.01
CA ARG A 321 12.95 11.41 17.49
C ARG A 321 11.82 10.67 18.19
N LEU A 322 10.79 10.23 17.47
CA LEU A 322 9.73 9.40 18.03
C LEU A 322 10.29 8.14 18.70
N ARG A 323 9.63 7.70 19.77
CA ARG A 323 9.94 6.47 20.50
C ARG A 323 8.69 5.57 20.56
N PRO A 324 8.75 4.32 20.03
CA PRO A 324 9.86 3.73 19.28
C PRO A 324 10.14 4.48 17.96
N ARG A 325 11.35 4.33 17.39
CA ARG A 325 11.66 5.01 16.11
C ARG A 325 10.92 4.31 14.95
N PRO A 326 10.22 5.03 14.05
CA PRO A 326 9.55 4.42 12.91
C PRO A 326 10.52 3.73 11.93
N ASP A 327 10.12 2.55 11.46
CA ASP A 327 10.75 1.77 10.39
C ASP A 327 10.15 2.15 9.00
N VAL A 328 8.89 2.59 8.98
CA VAL A 328 8.17 3.09 7.81
C VAL A 328 7.66 4.49 8.09
N VAL A 329 7.76 5.40 7.11
CA VAL A 329 7.08 6.69 7.13
C VAL A 329 6.28 6.85 5.86
N VAL A 330 4.98 7.07 5.97
CA VAL A 330 4.07 7.24 4.82
C VAL A 330 3.66 8.70 4.74
N TYR A 331 3.67 9.28 3.55
CA TYR A 331 3.15 10.61 3.27
C TYR A 331 1.91 10.50 2.40
N GLU A 332 0.81 11.08 2.86
CA GLU A 332 -0.43 11.27 2.12
C GLU A 332 -0.62 12.72 1.72
#